data_AF-A0A367L470-F1
#
_entry.id   AF-A0A367L470-F1
#
_cell.length_a   1.000
_cell.length_b   1.000
_cell.length_c   1.000
_cell.angle_alpha   90.00
_cell.angle_beta   90.00
_cell.angle_gamma   90.00
#
_symmetry.space_group_name_H-M   'P 1'
#
loop_
_entity.id
_entity.type
_entity.pdbx_description
1 polymer ?
#
loop_
_entity_poly.entity_id
_entity_poly.type
_entity_poly.pdbx_seq_one_letter_code
_entity_poly.pdbx_strand_id
1 'polypeptide(L)'
;MTTEPSDKLRTYRGNCHCGHYVYEAELPEIKSLYDCNCSICTKKGYLGVFVGAADGSFRVLKGTDEDLTSYSFGPKNWLHKFCSTCGTPVLGYSPDGPPDKKRVLNVHSIQDFNTWDLERVPFDGASLGDPYVPHKYKGPLPPEVEGRKTYTGTCHCGKLGLAVSTKPLDETYEGNVIECNCSICERNAYIWIYPEIGSVILSGDEADMGKYKFAKCLTSKTFCRTCGVFMTNENEPELYQLPDTEENRIIKNWLAKAHPLNLRVLDGVDFSKLKKPARIETAKSVLPLYENP
;
A
#
# COMPACT_ATOMS: atom_id res chain seq x y z
N MET A 1 -20.95 36.79 12.55
CA MET A 1 -20.96 35.36 12.21
C MET A 1 -20.96 35.28 10.70
N THR A 2 -19.78 35.22 10.09
CA THR A 2 -19.63 35.06 8.64
C THR A 2 -19.71 33.57 8.34
N THR A 3 -20.84 33.14 7.79
CA THR A 3 -20.99 31.80 7.20
C THR A 3 -20.05 31.72 6.00
N GLU A 4 -18.98 30.94 6.13
CA GLU A 4 -18.16 30.50 5.00
C GLU A 4 -19.08 29.96 3.89
N PRO A 5 -18.83 30.26 2.60
CA PRO A 5 -19.63 29.69 1.52
C PRO A 5 -19.55 28.17 1.62
N SER A 6 -20.69 27.48 1.61
CA SER A 6 -20.74 26.03 1.46
C SER A 6 -19.95 25.66 0.21
N ASP A 7 -18.76 25.07 0.39
CA ASP A 7 -17.96 24.59 -0.72
C ASP A 7 -18.81 23.66 -1.59
N LYS A 8 -18.81 23.90 -2.91
CA LYS A 8 -19.54 23.08 -3.86
C LYS A 8 -19.01 21.64 -3.79
N LEU A 9 -19.87 20.71 -3.43
CA LEU A 9 -19.55 19.29 -3.40
C LEU A 9 -19.31 18.75 -4.82
N ARG A 10 -18.38 17.79 -4.90
CA ARG A 10 -18.07 17.00 -6.10
C ARG A 10 -18.24 15.52 -5.75
N THR A 11 -18.69 14.74 -6.71
CA THR A 11 -18.76 13.28 -6.59
C THR A 11 -17.43 12.68 -6.98
N TYR A 12 -16.83 11.93 -6.06
CA TYR A 12 -15.61 11.16 -6.27
C TYR A 12 -15.96 9.67 -6.31
N ARG A 13 -15.61 9.00 -7.41
CA ARG A 13 -15.74 7.55 -7.53
C ARG A 13 -14.43 6.89 -7.10
N GLY A 14 -14.51 5.79 -6.37
CA GLY A 14 -13.35 5.04 -5.93
C GLY A 14 -13.59 3.54 -5.91
N ASN A 15 -12.51 2.77 -5.93
CA ASN A 15 -12.58 1.32 -5.92
C ASN A 15 -11.29 0.67 -5.39
N CYS A 16 -11.41 -0.57 -4.91
CA CYS A 16 -10.24 -1.42 -4.73
C CYS A 16 -9.66 -1.85 -6.08
N HIS A 17 -8.40 -2.31 -6.13
CA HIS A 17 -7.76 -2.62 -7.41
C HIS A 17 -8.49 -3.71 -8.21
N CYS A 18 -9.04 -4.75 -7.60
CA CYS A 18 -9.81 -5.77 -8.35
C CYS A 18 -11.21 -5.32 -8.77
N GLY A 19 -11.69 -4.15 -8.32
CA GLY A 19 -13.03 -3.66 -8.65
C GLY A 19 -14.19 -4.46 -8.04
N HIS A 20 -13.93 -5.28 -7.02
CA HIS A 20 -15.00 -5.95 -6.26
C HIS A 20 -15.76 -4.96 -5.38
N TYR A 21 -15.07 -3.98 -4.81
CA TYR A 21 -15.65 -2.91 -4.02
C TYR A 21 -15.52 -1.59 -4.77
N VAL A 22 -16.66 -0.96 -5.09
CA VAL A 22 -16.76 0.33 -5.80
C VAL A 22 -17.69 1.24 -5.00
N TYR A 23 -17.30 2.50 -4.82
CA TYR A 23 -18.05 3.48 -4.05
C TYR A 23 -18.06 4.85 -4.75
N GLU A 24 -18.99 5.69 -4.31
CA GLU A 24 -18.99 7.12 -4.56
C GLU A 24 -19.05 7.88 -3.23
N ALA A 25 -18.41 9.04 -3.20
CA ALA A 25 -18.46 9.96 -2.08
C ALA A 25 -18.65 11.41 -2.54
N GLU A 26 -19.45 12.17 -1.81
CA GLU A 26 -19.60 13.61 -2.02
C GLU A 26 -18.69 14.35 -1.06
N LEU A 27 -17.73 15.09 -1.62
CA LEU A 27 -16.72 15.83 -0.87
C LEU A 27 -16.54 17.22 -1.49
N PRO A 28 -16.11 18.23 -0.70
CA PRO A 28 -15.48 19.41 -1.27
C PRO A 28 -14.30 19.03 -2.18
N GLU A 29 -13.83 19.98 -2.99
CA GLU A 29 -12.61 19.77 -3.75
C GLU A 29 -11.46 19.35 -2.83
N ILE A 30 -10.90 18.16 -3.09
CA ILE A 30 -9.78 17.62 -2.31
C ILE A 30 -8.51 18.43 -2.64
N LYS A 31 -8.16 19.38 -1.77
CA LYS A 31 -6.95 20.22 -1.89
C LYS A 31 -5.80 19.72 -1.01
N SER A 32 -6.13 19.01 0.07
CA SER A 32 -5.16 18.52 1.05
C SER A 32 -5.55 17.14 1.57
N LEU A 33 -4.55 16.39 2.02
CA LEU A 33 -4.67 15.01 2.49
C LEU A 33 -4.12 14.88 3.91
N TYR A 34 -4.81 14.16 4.78
CA TYR A 34 -4.25 13.80 6.08
C TYR A 34 -3.18 12.71 5.89
N ASP A 35 -1.95 13.01 6.31
CA ASP A 35 -0.82 12.08 6.32
C ASP A 35 -0.57 11.64 7.78
N CYS A 36 -1.14 10.48 8.12
CA CYS A 36 -1.09 9.94 9.48
C CYS A 36 0.18 9.12 9.69
N ASN A 37 0.94 9.45 10.74
CA ASN A 37 2.19 8.76 11.08
C ASN A 37 2.00 7.48 11.94
N CYS A 38 0.76 7.01 12.17
CA CYS A 38 0.56 5.80 12.96
C CYS A 38 1.10 4.56 12.23
N SER A 39 1.48 3.53 12.99
CA SER A 39 2.19 2.34 12.48
C SER A 39 1.54 1.67 11.27
N ILE A 40 0.21 1.51 11.27
CA ILE A 40 -0.51 0.90 10.14
C ILE A 40 -0.57 1.83 8.93
N CYS A 41 -0.75 3.13 9.14
CA CYS A 41 -0.82 4.13 8.06
C CYS A 41 0.54 4.26 7.38
N THR A 42 1.64 4.25 8.13
CA THR A 42 3.00 4.22 7.59
C THR A 42 3.26 2.96 6.76
N LYS A 43 2.93 1.77 7.29
CA LYS A 43 3.14 0.48 6.59
C LYS A 43 2.29 0.34 5.31
N LYS A 44 1.11 0.99 5.26
CA LYS A 44 0.21 0.99 4.10
C LYS A 44 0.34 2.21 3.17
N GLY A 45 1.06 3.25 3.59
CA GLY A 45 1.10 4.54 2.90
C GLY A 45 -0.28 5.21 2.79
N TYR A 46 -1.07 5.16 3.85
CA TYR A 46 -2.46 5.64 3.83
C TYR A 46 -2.53 7.17 3.78
N LEU A 47 -3.28 7.75 2.84
CA LEU A 47 -3.57 9.19 2.76
C LEU A 47 -5.08 9.43 2.87
N GLY A 48 -5.49 10.20 3.86
CA GLY A 48 -6.89 10.28 4.28
C GLY A 48 -7.63 11.55 3.85
N VAL A 49 -8.89 11.39 3.44
CA VAL A 49 -9.88 12.48 3.39
C VAL A 49 -11.15 12.05 4.13
N PHE A 50 -11.68 12.90 5.01
CA PHE A 50 -12.91 12.59 5.75
C PHE A 50 -14.14 12.82 4.89
N VAL A 51 -15.11 11.92 5.00
CA VAL A 51 -16.44 12.10 4.44
C VAL A 51 -17.31 12.83 5.45
N GLY A 52 -17.98 13.90 5.02
CA GLY A 52 -18.85 14.71 5.87
C GLY A 52 -20.06 13.95 6.42
N ALA A 53 -20.77 14.58 7.34
CA ALA A 53 -21.90 13.97 8.05
C ALA A 53 -23.22 13.91 7.26
N ALA A 54 -23.26 14.48 6.05
CA ALA A 54 -24.50 14.54 5.27
C ALA A 54 -24.96 13.15 4.85
N ASP A 55 -26.24 12.86 5.03
CA ASP A 55 -26.84 11.61 4.58
C ASP A 55 -26.65 11.45 3.06
N GLY A 56 -26.25 10.25 2.63
CA GLY A 56 -25.98 9.97 1.21
C GLY A 56 -24.61 10.43 0.69
N SER A 57 -23.79 11.10 1.51
CA SER A 57 -22.42 11.53 1.14
C SER A 57 -21.46 10.38 0.85
N PHE A 58 -21.84 9.13 1.12
CA PHE A 58 -21.10 7.94 0.74
C PHE A 58 -22.08 6.84 0.32
N ARG A 59 -21.83 6.24 -0.83
CA ARG A 59 -22.64 5.14 -1.37
C ARG A 59 -21.73 4.05 -1.93
N VAL A 60 -22.03 2.80 -1.58
CA VAL A 60 -21.43 1.63 -2.22
C VAL A 60 -22.20 1.34 -3.50
N LEU A 61 -21.49 1.30 -4.63
CA LEU A 61 -22.06 0.99 -5.95
C LEU A 61 -21.97 -0.49 -6.30
N LYS A 62 -20.93 -1.17 -5.81
CA LYS A 62 -20.68 -2.59 -6.03
C LYS A 62 -19.93 -3.18 -4.84
N GLY A 63 -20.27 -4.41 -4.49
CA GLY A 63 -19.73 -5.13 -3.34
C GLY A 63 -20.47 -4.80 -2.05
N THR A 64 -20.06 -5.44 -0.97
CA THR A 64 -20.62 -5.24 0.38
C THR A 64 -19.50 -5.01 1.39
N ASP A 65 -19.86 -4.74 2.65
CA ASP A 65 -18.84 -4.56 3.70
C ASP A 65 -18.00 -5.83 3.92
N GLU A 66 -18.57 -7.00 3.63
CA GLU A 66 -17.91 -8.31 3.71
C GLU A 66 -16.79 -8.49 2.65
N ASP A 67 -16.83 -7.74 1.55
CA ASP A 67 -15.72 -7.69 0.58
C ASP A 67 -14.49 -6.95 1.14
N LEU A 68 -14.65 -6.27 2.28
CA LEU A 68 -13.59 -5.60 3.01
C LEU A 68 -13.24 -6.35 4.30
N THR A 69 -11.97 -6.64 4.48
CA THR A 69 -11.44 -7.08 5.77
C THR A 69 -11.22 -5.87 6.67
N SER A 70 -11.70 -5.95 7.91
CA SER A 70 -11.49 -4.93 8.95
C SER A 70 -10.34 -5.32 9.87
N TYR A 71 -9.41 -4.40 10.07
CA TYR A 71 -8.30 -4.57 11.02
C TYR A 71 -8.27 -3.42 12.02
N SER A 72 -8.18 -3.74 13.31
CA SER A 72 -8.02 -2.77 14.39
C SER A 72 -6.94 -3.23 15.37
N PHE A 73 -6.36 -2.27 16.08
CA PHE A 73 -5.29 -2.49 17.06
C PHE A 73 -5.36 -1.38 18.12
N GLY A 74 -4.50 -1.46 19.14
CA GLY A 74 -4.46 -0.48 20.22
C GLY A 74 -5.84 -0.34 20.89
N PRO A 75 -6.42 0.87 20.95
CA PRO A 75 -7.75 1.11 21.54
C PRO A 75 -8.92 0.44 20.80
N LYS A 76 -8.70 -0.07 19.58
CA LYS A 76 -9.72 -0.75 18.73
C LYS A 76 -10.94 0.10 18.36
N ASN A 77 -10.84 1.43 18.45
CA ASN A 77 -11.88 2.39 18.07
C ASN A 77 -11.86 2.78 16.57
N TRP A 78 -10.86 2.29 15.82
CA TRP A 78 -10.68 2.57 14.41
C TRP A 78 -10.50 1.28 13.61
N LEU A 79 -11.34 1.09 12.60
CA LEU A 79 -11.31 -0.05 11.67
C LEU A 79 -10.60 0.39 10.38
N HIS A 80 -9.43 -0.18 10.10
CA HIS A 80 -8.78 -0.04 8.79
C HIS A 80 -9.32 -1.10 7.84
N LYS A 81 -10.12 -0.68 6.86
CA LYS A 81 -10.78 -1.57 5.92
C LYS A 81 -10.02 -1.66 4.60
N PHE A 82 -9.77 -2.87 4.15
CA PHE A 82 -9.07 -3.17 2.89
C PHE A 82 -9.73 -4.32 2.16
N CYS A 83 -9.63 -4.36 0.84
CA CYS A 83 -10.26 -5.42 0.04
C CYS A 83 -9.66 -6.79 0.37
N SER A 84 -10.52 -7.76 0.68
CA SER A 84 -10.14 -9.13 1.02
C SER A 84 -9.48 -9.89 -0.15
N THR A 85 -9.76 -9.46 -1.38
CA THR A 85 -9.26 -10.08 -2.61
C THR A 85 -7.89 -9.52 -3.02
N CYS A 86 -7.78 -8.19 -3.15
CA CYS A 86 -6.58 -7.55 -3.71
C CYS A 86 -5.69 -6.87 -2.67
N GLY A 87 -6.11 -6.78 -1.41
CA GLY A 87 -5.34 -6.14 -0.34
C GLY A 87 -5.45 -4.61 -0.28
N THR A 88 -6.04 -3.95 -1.29
CA THR A 88 -6.09 -2.48 -1.37
C THR A 88 -6.80 -1.86 -0.16
N PRO A 89 -6.14 -0.97 0.60
CA PRO A 89 -6.78 -0.20 1.67
C PRO A 89 -7.74 0.82 1.06
N VAL A 90 -9.02 0.74 1.44
CA VAL A 90 -10.09 1.55 0.83
C VAL A 90 -10.53 2.67 1.75
N LEU A 91 -10.84 2.36 3.01
CA LEU A 91 -11.42 3.31 3.95
C LEU A 91 -11.07 2.97 5.40
N GLY A 92 -11.15 3.97 6.28
CA GLY A 92 -11.13 3.81 7.71
C GLY A 92 -12.49 4.15 8.29
N TYR A 93 -12.92 3.43 9.32
CA TYR A 93 -14.23 3.63 9.93
C TYR A 93 -14.15 3.60 11.46
N SER A 94 -14.75 4.60 12.10
CA SER A 94 -14.95 4.65 13.55
C SER A 94 -16.45 4.71 13.84
N PRO A 95 -17.05 3.59 14.31
CA PRO A 95 -18.49 3.54 14.59
C PRO A 95 -18.95 4.61 15.60
N ASP A 96 -18.11 4.86 16.60
CA ASP A 96 -18.35 5.76 17.73
C ASP A 96 -17.73 7.16 17.54
N GLY A 97 -17.15 7.42 16.36
CA GLY A 97 -16.57 8.73 16.04
C GLY A 97 -17.63 9.84 15.88
N PRO A 98 -17.22 11.12 15.92
CA PRO A 98 -18.09 12.23 15.53
C PRO A 98 -18.69 12.01 14.13
N PRO A 99 -19.96 12.36 13.85
CA PRO A 99 -20.63 12.07 12.58
C PRO A 99 -19.83 12.45 11.33
N ASP A 100 -19.14 13.60 11.35
CA ASP A 100 -18.29 14.14 10.29
C ASP A 100 -16.88 13.51 10.21
N LYS A 101 -16.55 12.63 11.16
CA LYS A 101 -15.24 11.98 11.30
C LYS A 101 -15.34 10.45 11.44
N LYS A 102 -16.52 9.87 11.20
CA LYS A 102 -16.72 8.41 11.24
C LYS A 102 -16.02 7.69 10.11
N ARG A 103 -15.85 8.33 8.95
CA ARG A 103 -15.30 7.69 7.75
C ARG A 103 -14.20 8.52 7.14
N VAL A 104 -13.05 7.91 6.94
CA VAL A 104 -11.96 8.43 6.10
C VAL A 104 -11.84 7.56 4.87
N LEU A 105 -11.66 8.15 3.70
CA LEU A 105 -11.32 7.42 2.47
C LEU A 105 -9.81 7.45 2.29
N ASN A 106 -9.25 6.31 1.87
CA ASN A 106 -7.89 6.30 1.34
C ASN A 106 -7.94 6.91 -0.05
N VAL A 107 -7.28 8.04 -0.23
CA VAL A 107 -7.34 8.79 -1.49
C VAL A 107 -6.68 8.04 -2.65
N HIS A 108 -5.72 7.16 -2.37
CA HIS A 108 -5.18 6.22 -3.35
C HIS A 108 -6.24 5.28 -3.95
N SER A 109 -7.40 5.09 -3.30
CA SER A 109 -8.51 4.30 -3.84
C SER A 109 -9.47 5.10 -4.74
N ILE A 110 -9.34 6.42 -4.80
CA ILE A 110 -10.14 7.29 -5.67
C ILE A 110 -9.64 7.17 -7.12
N GLN A 111 -10.56 7.15 -8.09
CA GLN A 111 -10.23 7.05 -9.50
C GLN A 111 -9.58 8.34 -10.01
N ASP A 112 -8.64 8.19 -10.95
CA ASP A 112 -8.00 9.28 -11.71
C ASP A 112 -7.40 10.40 -10.84
N PHE A 113 -6.83 10.02 -9.70
CA PHE A 113 -6.32 10.94 -8.71
C PHE A 113 -4.80 10.79 -8.54
N ASN A 114 -4.06 11.87 -8.76
CA ASN A 114 -2.61 11.91 -8.54
C ASN A 114 -2.31 12.47 -7.15
N THR A 115 -1.80 11.62 -6.25
CA THR A 115 -1.51 12.00 -4.86
C THR A 115 -0.17 12.71 -4.67
N TRP A 116 0.66 12.80 -5.70
CA TRP A 116 2.00 13.36 -5.63
C TRP A 116 2.09 14.87 -5.46
N ASP A 117 1.07 15.59 -5.91
CA ASP A 117 1.05 17.06 -6.01
C ASP A 117 0.16 17.72 -4.95
N LEU A 118 -0.44 16.92 -4.05
CA LEU A 118 -1.38 17.41 -3.05
C LEU A 118 -0.68 17.76 -1.75
N GLU A 119 -1.18 18.82 -1.11
CA GLU A 119 -0.73 19.21 0.22
C GLU A 119 -0.99 18.09 1.22
N ARG A 120 0.01 17.80 2.05
CA ARG A 120 -0.11 16.81 3.12
C ARG A 120 -0.17 17.52 4.45
N VAL A 121 -1.27 17.31 5.15
CA VAL A 121 -1.49 17.79 6.51
C VAL A 121 -1.04 16.68 7.47
N PRO A 122 0.07 16.86 8.21
CA PRO A 122 0.53 15.85 9.14
C PRO A 122 -0.51 15.60 10.24
N PHE A 123 -0.71 14.32 10.57
CA PHE A 123 -1.52 13.91 11.70
C PHE A 123 -0.74 12.95 12.59
N ASP A 124 -0.60 13.30 13.87
CA ASP A 124 0.16 12.51 14.84
C ASP A 124 -0.67 11.35 15.41
N GLY A 125 -1.03 10.41 14.55
CA GLY A 125 -1.74 9.19 14.95
C GLY A 125 -0.90 8.23 15.79
N ALA A 126 0.43 8.35 15.78
CA ALA A 126 1.32 7.55 16.62
C ALA A 126 1.18 7.86 18.11
N SER A 127 0.71 9.07 18.46
CA SER A 127 0.38 9.47 19.83
C SER A 127 -0.95 8.92 20.37
N LEU A 128 -1.77 8.30 19.50
CA LEU A 128 -3.09 7.81 19.88
C LEU A 128 -3.01 6.43 20.53
N GLY A 129 -2.89 6.42 21.86
CA GLY A 129 -2.80 5.21 22.66
C GLY A 129 -1.36 4.77 22.90
N ASP A 130 -1.17 3.49 23.23
CA ASP A 130 0.16 2.96 23.52
C ASP A 130 1.04 2.94 22.27
N PRO A 131 2.34 3.29 22.38
CA PRO A 131 3.26 3.23 21.26
C PRO A 131 3.31 1.83 20.63
N TYR A 132 3.21 1.78 19.30
CA TYR A 132 3.39 0.53 18.58
C TYR A 132 4.82 0.01 18.74
N VAL A 133 4.94 -1.23 19.20
CA VAL A 133 6.21 -1.96 19.24
C VAL A 133 6.23 -2.94 18.07
N PRO A 134 7.15 -2.79 17.10
CA PRO A 134 7.27 -3.73 15.99
C PRO A 134 7.45 -5.17 16.47
N HIS A 135 6.79 -6.11 15.80
CA HIS A 135 6.93 -7.51 16.14
C HIS A 135 8.33 -8.00 15.75
N LYS A 136 8.93 -8.84 16.61
CA LYS A 136 10.21 -9.47 16.28
C LYS A 136 10.04 -10.37 15.07
N TYR A 137 10.89 -10.19 14.05
CA TYR A 137 11.02 -11.13 12.94
C TYR A 137 11.46 -12.52 13.43
N LYS A 138 10.83 -13.57 12.90
CA LYS A 138 11.03 -14.97 13.32
C LYS A 138 11.46 -15.91 12.19
N GLY A 139 11.57 -15.43 10.96
CA GLY A 139 11.97 -16.25 9.82
C GLY A 139 13.48 -16.45 9.71
N PRO A 140 13.94 -17.21 8.71
CA PRO A 140 15.36 -17.35 8.41
C PRO A 140 15.94 -16.04 7.86
N LEU A 141 17.24 -15.82 8.08
CA LEU A 141 17.93 -14.66 7.50
C LEU A 141 18.52 -15.02 6.13
N PRO A 142 18.57 -14.05 5.18
CA PRO A 142 19.27 -14.25 3.92
C PRO A 142 20.77 -14.49 4.18
N PRO A 143 21.49 -15.12 3.22
CA PRO A 143 22.93 -15.32 3.35
C PRO A 143 23.67 -14.01 3.61
N GLU A 144 24.68 -14.07 4.49
CA GLU A 144 25.58 -12.95 4.72
C GLU A 144 26.46 -12.75 3.49
N VAL A 145 26.59 -11.49 3.07
CA VAL A 145 27.39 -11.08 1.93
C VAL A 145 28.19 -9.86 2.35
N GLU A 146 29.50 -9.88 2.10
CA GLU A 146 30.39 -8.78 2.43
C GLU A 146 29.90 -7.45 1.82
N GLY A 147 29.93 -6.38 2.61
CA GLY A 147 29.43 -5.06 2.20
C GLY A 147 27.91 -4.90 2.18
N ARG A 148 27.13 -5.93 2.56
CA ARG A 148 25.68 -5.85 2.75
C ARG A 148 25.31 -5.84 4.22
N LYS A 149 24.15 -5.26 4.53
CA LYS A 149 23.51 -5.27 5.84
C LYS A 149 22.15 -5.96 5.73
N THR A 150 21.83 -6.74 6.75
CA THR A 150 20.53 -7.40 6.87
C THR A 150 19.54 -6.48 7.57
N TYR A 151 18.36 -6.34 6.97
CA TYR A 151 17.21 -5.64 7.51
C TYR A 151 16.06 -6.62 7.65
N THR A 152 15.25 -6.43 8.68
CA THR A 152 14.05 -7.24 8.90
C THR A 152 12.85 -6.33 9.16
N GLY A 153 11.67 -6.88 8.96
CA GLY A 153 10.43 -6.23 9.35
C GLY A 153 9.27 -7.21 9.33
N THR A 154 8.13 -6.77 9.87
CA THR A 154 6.89 -7.55 9.81
C THR A 154 5.75 -6.77 9.20
N CYS A 155 4.71 -7.50 8.77
CA CYS A 155 3.39 -6.91 8.64
C CYS A 155 2.93 -6.37 10.00
N HIS A 156 1.90 -5.53 10.01
CA HIS A 156 1.51 -4.83 11.23
C HIS A 156 1.12 -5.78 12.39
N CYS A 157 0.46 -6.90 12.09
CA CYS A 157 0.07 -7.89 13.09
C CYS A 157 1.13 -8.97 13.40
N GLY A 158 2.31 -8.90 12.77
CA GLY A 158 3.44 -9.80 13.05
C GLY A 158 3.35 -11.20 12.44
N LYS A 159 2.26 -11.55 11.75
CA LYS A 159 2.06 -12.88 11.15
C LYS A 159 2.97 -13.15 9.94
N LEU A 160 3.23 -12.11 9.14
CA LEU A 160 4.17 -12.17 8.03
C LEU A 160 5.43 -11.38 8.40
N GLY A 161 6.58 -11.92 8.04
CA GLY A 161 7.89 -11.31 8.21
C GLY A 161 8.59 -11.17 6.86
N LEU A 162 9.48 -10.19 6.76
CA LEU A 162 10.35 -9.97 5.62
C LEU A 162 11.78 -9.75 6.12
N ALA A 163 12.75 -10.39 5.48
CA ALA A 163 14.17 -10.12 5.68
C ALA A 163 14.84 -9.83 4.33
N VAL A 164 15.80 -8.91 4.33
CA VAL A 164 16.58 -8.56 3.14
C VAL A 164 18.03 -8.30 3.48
N SER A 165 18.96 -8.83 2.68
CA SER A 165 20.39 -8.48 2.70
C SER A 165 20.70 -7.57 1.52
N THR A 166 21.00 -6.30 1.78
CA THR A 166 21.24 -5.30 0.73
C THR A 166 22.30 -4.28 1.15
N LYS A 167 22.70 -3.38 0.25
CA LYS A 167 23.55 -2.24 0.62
C LYS A 167 22.87 -1.41 1.73
N PRO A 168 23.63 -0.70 2.57
CA PRO A 168 23.05 0.14 3.62
C PRO A 168 21.91 1.03 3.11
N LEU A 169 20.75 0.99 3.79
CA LEU A 169 19.55 1.76 3.45
C LEU A 169 19.63 3.11 4.15
N ASP A 170 20.57 3.93 3.68
CA ASP A 170 20.85 5.29 4.14
C ASP A 170 21.22 6.18 2.94
N GLU A 171 21.80 7.35 3.17
CA GLU A 171 22.15 8.31 2.12
C GLU A 171 23.12 7.75 1.07
N THR A 172 23.85 6.68 1.40
CA THR A 172 24.80 6.00 0.52
C THR A 172 24.14 4.92 -0.35
N TYR A 173 22.84 4.66 -0.19
CA TYR A 173 22.16 3.64 -0.97
C TYR A 173 22.23 3.95 -2.47
N GLU A 174 22.84 3.03 -3.22
CA GLU A 174 23.03 3.13 -4.67
C GLU A 174 21.93 2.41 -5.46
N GLY A 175 21.07 1.64 -4.77
CA GLY A 175 19.94 0.99 -5.40
C GLY A 175 18.81 1.97 -5.74
N ASN A 176 17.93 1.56 -6.65
CA ASN A 176 16.75 2.35 -6.97
C ASN A 176 15.73 2.25 -5.83
N VAL A 177 15.30 3.41 -5.33
CA VAL A 177 14.10 3.58 -4.53
C VAL A 177 13.03 4.16 -5.45
N ILE A 178 11.95 3.43 -5.68
CA ILE A 178 10.95 3.77 -6.71
C ILE A 178 9.59 3.96 -6.07
N GLU A 179 8.95 5.08 -6.41
CA GLU A 179 7.52 5.30 -6.25
C GLU A 179 6.91 5.30 -7.65
N CYS A 180 5.96 4.41 -7.89
CA CYS A 180 5.41 4.16 -9.22
C CYS A 180 3.91 4.45 -9.21
N ASN A 181 3.37 5.07 -10.27
CA ASN A 181 1.95 5.40 -10.34
C ASN A 181 1.11 4.43 -11.20
N CYS A 182 1.60 3.21 -11.51
CA CYS A 182 0.70 2.22 -12.10
C CYS A 182 -0.47 1.92 -11.17
N SER A 183 -1.56 1.39 -11.73
CA SER A 183 -2.83 1.20 -11.01
C SER A 183 -2.69 0.53 -9.64
N ILE A 184 -1.82 -0.46 -9.51
CA ILE A 184 -1.59 -1.16 -8.23
C ILE A 184 -0.66 -0.39 -7.30
N CYS A 185 0.34 0.32 -7.83
CA CYS A 185 1.32 1.02 -7.00
C CYS A 185 0.73 2.31 -6.42
N GLU A 186 -0.06 3.04 -7.20
CA GLU A 186 -0.82 4.19 -6.71
C GLU A 186 -1.76 3.74 -5.58
N ARG A 187 -2.58 2.70 -5.82
CA ARG A 187 -3.59 2.22 -4.85
C ARG A 187 -3.05 1.76 -3.51
N ASN A 188 -1.81 1.29 -3.48
CA ASN A 188 -1.18 0.70 -2.29
C ASN A 188 0.06 1.47 -1.82
N ALA A 189 0.33 2.63 -2.42
CA ALA A 189 1.38 3.57 -2.05
C ALA A 189 2.77 2.94 -1.86
N TYR A 190 3.14 1.98 -2.72
CA TYR A 190 4.40 1.25 -2.55
C TYR A 190 5.62 2.16 -2.65
N ILE A 191 6.63 1.87 -1.82
CA ILE A 191 8.00 2.36 -2.03
C ILE A 191 8.86 1.13 -2.29
N TRP A 192 9.24 0.94 -3.55
CA TRP A 192 9.97 -0.26 -3.98
C TRP A 192 11.48 -0.06 -3.86
N ILE A 193 12.16 -1.10 -3.38
CA ILE A 193 13.56 -1.36 -3.72
C ILE A 193 13.65 -2.70 -4.46
N TYR A 194 14.74 -2.92 -5.18
CA TYR A 194 14.93 -4.09 -6.06
C TYR A 194 16.20 -4.90 -5.72
N PRO A 195 16.28 -5.53 -4.53
CA PRO A 195 17.35 -6.45 -4.19
C PRO A 195 17.40 -7.67 -5.12
N GLU A 196 18.48 -8.43 -5.03
CA GLU A 196 18.65 -9.67 -5.78
C GLU A 196 17.73 -10.79 -5.26
N ILE A 197 17.31 -11.72 -6.13
CA ILE A 197 16.29 -12.73 -5.79
C ILE A 197 16.62 -13.61 -4.56
N GLY A 198 17.89 -13.95 -4.37
CA GLY A 198 18.36 -14.74 -3.22
C GLY A 198 18.59 -13.94 -1.94
N SER A 199 18.39 -12.62 -1.98
CA SER A 199 18.66 -11.73 -0.86
C SER A 199 17.42 -11.36 -0.05
N VAL A 200 16.22 -11.76 -0.50
CA VAL A 200 14.93 -11.45 0.13
C VAL A 200 14.27 -12.74 0.61
N ILE A 201 13.79 -12.74 1.85
CA ILE A 201 13.04 -13.84 2.45
C ILE A 201 11.72 -13.30 2.96
N LEU A 202 10.62 -13.79 2.36
CA LEU A 202 9.27 -13.67 2.92
C LEU A 202 9.01 -14.87 3.82
N SER A 203 8.49 -14.63 5.02
CA SER A 203 8.20 -15.69 6.01
C SER A 203 6.79 -15.52 6.58
N GLY A 204 6.13 -16.63 6.90
CA GLY A 204 4.79 -16.67 7.50
C GLY A 204 4.00 -17.85 6.97
N ASP A 205 2.83 -18.10 7.56
CA ASP A 205 1.95 -19.17 7.10
C ASP A 205 1.28 -18.77 5.77
N GLU A 206 1.24 -19.68 4.80
CA GLU A 206 0.57 -19.45 3.50
C GLU A 206 -0.92 -19.07 3.67
N ALA A 207 -1.58 -19.60 4.72
CA ALA A 207 -2.97 -19.27 5.05
C ALA A 207 -3.16 -17.80 5.46
N ASP A 208 -2.11 -17.14 5.96
CA ASP A 208 -2.13 -15.71 6.31
C ASP A 208 -1.67 -14.82 5.16
N MET A 209 -1.21 -15.40 4.05
CA MET A 209 -0.68 -14.71 2.89
C MET A 209 -1.73 -14.58 1.79
N GLY A 210 -2.06 -13.34 1.45
CA GLY A 210 -2.80 -12.99 0.27
C GLY A 210 -1.84 -12.84 -0.90
N LYS A 211 -2.21 -13.36 -2.07
CA LYS A 211 -1.48 -13.18 -3.33
C LYS A 211 -2.43 -12.59 -4.35
N TYR A 212 -2.09 -11.43 -4.89
CA TYR A 212 -2.91 -10.76 -5.90
C TYR A 212 -2.12 -10.57 -7.19
N LYS A 213 -2.65 -11.09 -8.29
CA LYS A 213 -2.09 -10.95 -9.64
C LYS A 213 -3.02 -10.14 -10.53
N PHE A 214 -2.45 -9.43 -11.48
CA PHE A 214 -3.15 -8.59 -12.45
C PHE A 214 -2.31 -8.46 -13.73
N ALA A 215 -2.86 -7.81 -14.74
CA ALA A 215 -2.20 -7.59 -16.03
C ALA A 215 -1.71 -8.92 -16.64
N LYS A 216 -0.42 -9.02 -17.01
CA LYS A 216 0.19 -10.25 -17.58
C LYS A 216 0.32 -11.40 -16.56
N CYS A 217 -0.08 -11.23 -15.30
CA CYS A 217 -0.04 -12.26 -14.26
C CYS A 217 1.35 -12.86 -13.99
N LEU A 218 2.43 -12.12 -14.27
CA LEU A 218 3.81 -12.61 -14.13
C LEU A 218 4.35 -12.57 -12.71
N THR A 219 3.77 -11.70 -11.88
CA THR A 219 4.12 -11.57 -10.46
C THR A 219 2.85 -11.41 -9.65
N SER A 220 2.83 -11.98 -8.44
CA SER A 220 1.83 -11.64 -7.44
C SER A 220 2.36 -10.60 -6.47
N LYS A 221 1.45 -9.78 -5.96
CA LYS A 221 1.65 -8.89 -4.81
C LYS A 221 1.25 -9.65 -3.57
N THR A 222 2.20 -9.87 -2.66
CA THR A 222 1.92 -10.54 -1.40
C THR A 222 1.47 -9.53 -0.35
N PHE A 223 0.44 -9.89 0.43
CA PHE A 223 -0.07 -9.06 1.53
C PHE A 223 -0.55 -9.92 2.68
N CYS A 224 -0.58 -9.36 3.88
CA CYS A 224 -1.14 -10.07 5.03
C CYS A 224 -2.67 -10.05 4.98
N ARG A 225 -3.32 -11.22 5.02
CA ARG A 225 -4.79 -11.35 5.03
C ARG A 225 -5.43 -10.77 6.30
N THR A 226 -4.68 -10.63 7.38
CA THR A 226 -5.19 -10.09 8.64
C THR A 226 -5.12 -8.56 8.67
N CYS A 227 -3.98 -7.96 8.33
CA CYS A 227 -3.80 -6.50 8.47
C CYS A 227 -3.73 -5.74 7.14
N GLY A 228 -3.63 -6.42 6.00
CA GLY A 228 -3.60 -5.80 4.67
C GLY A 228 -2.30 -5.09 4.31
N VAL A 229 -1.21 -5.28 5.09
CA VAL A 229 0.11 -4.74 4.73
C VAL A 229 0.70 -5.58 3.60
N PHE A 230 1.11 -4.92 2.53
CA PHE A 230 1.81 -5.53 1.40
C PHE A 230 3.29 -5.71 1.70
N MET A 231 3.81 -6.90 1.37
CA MET A 231 5.14 -7.35 1.75
C MET A 231 6.13 -7.22 0.60
N THR A 232 5.93 -7.99 -0.46
CA THR A 232 6.89 -8.12 -1.56
C THR A 232 6.19 -8.65 -2.83
N ASN A 233 6.94 -8.87 -3.90
CA ASN A 233 6.47 -9.58 -5.07
C ASN A 233 6.97 -11.03 -5.07
N GLU A 234 6.17 -11.94 -5.60
CA GLU A 234 6.62 -13.29 -5.98
C GLU A 234 6.44 -13.52 -7.48
N ASN A 235 7.39 -14.20 -8.10
CA ASN A 235 7.29 -14.58 -9.51
C ASN A 235 6.30 -15.73 -9.67
N GLU A 236 5.43 -15.64 -10.67
CA GLU A 236 4.43 -16.66 -10.97
C GLU A 236 4.94 -17.63 -12.06
N PRO A 237 4.45 -18.88 -12.11
CA PRO A 237 4.83 -19.86 -13.13
C PRO A 237 4.64 -19.36 -14.58
N GLU A 238 3.62 -18.51 -14.81
CA GLU A 238 3.33 -17.86 -16.09
C GLU A 238 4.55 -17.10 -16.66
N LEU A 239 5.44 -16.58 -15.81
CA LEU A 239 6.69 -15.92 -16.23
C LEU A 239 7.56 -16.83 -17.12
N TYR A 240 7.68 -18.10 -16.74
CA TYR A 240 8.55 -19.05 -17.44
C TYR A 240 7.90 -19.62 -18.70
N GLN A 241 6.59 -19.46 -18.85
CA GLN A 241 5.79 -19.93 -19.98
C GLN A 241 5.65 -18.88 -21.10
N LEU A 242 6.14 -17.66 -20.90
CA LEU A 242 6.11 -16.60 -21.91
C LEU A 242 6.81 -17.03 -23.22
N PRO A 243 6.25 -16.71 -24.39
CA PRO A 243 6.90 -16.94 -25.68
C PRO A 243 8.29 -16.31 -25.77
N ASP A 244 9.18 -16.90 -26.54
CA ASP A 244 10.54 -16.41 -26.72
C ASP A 244 10.60 -15.21 -27.69
N THR A 245 10.24 -14.04 -27.20
CA THR A 245 10.37 -12.75 -27.89
C THR A 245 11.41 -11.89 -27.19
N GLU A 246 11.98 -10.90 -27.89
CA GLU A 246 12.96 -9.99 -27.30
C GLU A 246 12.43 -9.27 -26.05
N GLU A 247 11.20 -8.76 -26.12
CA GLU A 247 10.51 -8.14 -24.97
C GLU A 247 10.42 -9.12 -23.78
N ASN A 248 10.00 -10.37 -24.03
CA ASN A 248 9.84 -11.36 -22.97
C ASN A 248 11.19 -11.82 -22.40
N ARG A 249 12.26 -11.87 -23.20
CA ARG A 249 13.61 -12.14 -22.70
C ARG A 249 14.08 -11.05 -21.73
N ILE A 250 13.82 -9.78 -22.05
CA ILE A 250 14.13 -8.66 -21.16
C ILE A 250 13.37 -8.79 -19.83
N ILE A 251 12.06 -9.05 -19.89
CA ILE A 251 11.21 -9.22 -18.70
C ILE A 251 11.69 -10.41 -17.84
N LYS A 252 11.91 -11.58 -18.46
CA LYS A 252 12.41 -12.78 -17.77
C LYS A 252 13.77 -12.51 -17.11
N ASN A 253 14.70 -11.90 -17.83
CA ASN A 253 16.04 -11.60 -17.31
C ASN A 253 16.00 -10.64 -16.13
N TRP A 254 15.10 -9.65 -16.15
CA TRP A 254 14.95 -8.72 -15.05
C TRP A 254 14.29 -9.38 -13.82
N LEU A 255 13.17 -10.07 -14.01
CA LEU A 255 12.45 -10.76 -12.92
C LEU A 255 13.21 -11.96 -12.35
N ALA A 256 14.12 -12.58 -13.11
CA ALA A 256 15.01 -13.63 -12.60
C ALA A 256 16.11 -13.09 -11.68
N LYS A 257 16.41 -11.79 -11.75
CA LYS A 257 17.51 -11.17 -11.00
C LYS A 257 17.04 -10.35 -9.82
N ALA A 258 15.86 -9.71 -9.91
CA ALA A 258 15.35 -8.80 -8.88
C ALA A 258 14.14 -9.39 -8.14
N HIS A 259 14.08 -9.14 -6.83
CA HIS A 259 12.93 -9.42 -5.98
C HIS A 259 12.45 -8.11 -5.34
N PRO A 260 11.49 -7.41 -5.99
CA PRO A 260 11.00 -6.13 -5.50
C PRO A 260 10.32 -6.29 -4.15
N LEU A 261 10.72 -5.49 -3.16
CA LEU A 261 10.08 -5.48 -1.83
C LEU A 261 9.60 -4.08 -1.44
N ASN A 262 8.53 -4.04 -0.63
CA ASN A 262 7.97 -2.80 -0.15
C ASN A 262 8.76 -2.31 1.07
N LEU A 263 9.50 -1.21 0.89
CA LEU A 263 10.38 -0.63 1.90
C LEU A 263 9.63 -0.27 3.20
N ARG A 264 8.33 0.09 3.09
CA ARG A 264 7.42 0.40 4.22
C ARG A 264 7.32 -0.69 5.28
N VAL A 265 7.70 -1.92 4.94
CA VAL A 265 7.59 -3.09 5.83
C VAL A 265 8.79 -3.21 6.76
N LEU A 266 9.96 -2.73 6.34
CA LEU A 266 11.20 -2.86 7.11
C LEU A 266 11.14 -1.99 8.36
N ASP A 267 11.53 -2.58 9.49
CA ASP A 267 11.54 -1.87 10.76
C ASP A 267 12.88 -1.16 10.95
N GLY A 268 12.85 0.05 11.54
CA GLY A 268 14.05 0.81 11.87
C GLY A 268 14.78 1.44 10.67
N VAL A 269 14.19 1.43 9.47
CA VAL A 269 14.72 2.17 8.31
C VAL A 269 14.18 3.60 8.34
N ASP A 270 15.08 4.58 8.38
CA ASP A 270 14.73 6.00 8.34
C ASP A 270 14.64 6.49 6.90
N PHE A 271 13.43 6.69 6.41
CA PHE A 271 13.19 7.07 5.00
C PHE A 271 13.69 8.47 4.68
N SER A 272 13.88 9.32 5.70
CA SER A 272 14.41 10.67 5.50
C SER A 272 15.90 10.67 5.14
N LYS A 273 16.61 9.58 5.46
CA LYS A 273 18.02 9.41 5.12
C LYS A 273 18.25 8.83 3.73
N LEU A 274 17.22 8.21 3.15
CA LEU A 274 17.30 7.71 1.78
C LEU A 274 17.15 8.85 0.78
N LYS A 275 17.72 8.67 -0.42
CA LYS A 275 17.39 9.52 -1.57
C LYS A 275 15.87 9.48 -1.79
N LYS A 276 15.30 10.64 -2.13
CA LYS A 276 13.88 10.72 -2.48
C LYS A 276 13.56 9.68 -3.56
N PRO A 277 12.47 8.90 -3.42
CA PRO A 277 12.10 7.92 -4.41
C PRO A 277 11.99 8.55 -5.80
N ALA A 278 12.57 7.88 -6.80
CA ALA A 278 12.34 8.23 -8.19
C ALA A 278 10.87 7.95 -8.51
N ARG A 279 10.14 8.98 -8.93
CA ARG A 279 8.76 8.89 -9.40
C ARG A 279 8.76 8.38 -10.83
N ILE A 280 8.18 7.19 -11.05
CA ILE A 280 8.11 6.57 -12.37
C ILE A 280 6.65 6.54 -12.84
N GLU A 281 6.41 7.22 -13.96
CA GLU A 281 5.10 7.24 -14.59
C GLU A 281 4.90 6.01 -15.46
N THR A 282 4.05 5.09 -15.00
CA THR A 282 3.70 3.87 -15.75
C THR A 282 2.20 3.59 -15.81
N ALA A 283 1.36 4.49 -15.30
CA ALA A 283 -0.10 4.40 -15.38
C ALA A 283 -0.61 4.09 -16.80
N LYS A 284 0.10 4.54 -17.84
CA LYS A 284 -0.25 4.36 -19.26
C LYS A 284 0.63 3.37 -20.02
N SER A 285 1.50 2.61 -19.34
CA SER A 285 2.46 1.71 -19.99
C SER A 285 2.44 0.27 -19.47
N VAL A 286 1.83 0.00 -18.31
CA VAL A 286 1.62 -1.38 -17.85
C VAL A 286 0.44 -2.00 -18.60
N LEU A 287 0.74 -2.94 -19.50
CA LEU A 287 -0.27 -3.62 -20.33
C LEU A 287 -0.71 -4.98 -19.74
N PRO A 288 -1.98 -5.39 -19.93
CA PRO A 288 -3.10 -4.57 -20.40
C PRO A 288 -3.35 -3.37 -19.47
N LEU A 289 -3.78 -2.25 -20.05
CA LEU A 289 -4.09 -1.05 -19.27
C LEU A 289 -5.19 -1.37 -18.27
N TYR A 290 -5.07 -0.79 -17.08
CA TYR A 290 -6.10 -0.93 -16.05
C TYR A 290 -7.31 -0.07 -16.40
N GLU A 291 -8.49 -0.68 -16.40
CA GLU A 291 -9.76 0.01 -16.60
C GLU A 291 -10.49 0.12 -15.25
N ASN A 292 -10.82 1.35 -14.86
CA ASN A 292 -11.64 1.58 -13.67
C ASN A 292 -13.06 1.04 -13.89
N PRO A 293 -13.65 0.35 -12.90
CA PRO A 293 -15.02 -0.17 -12.97
C PRO A 293 -16.10 0.90 -12.72
#